data_AF-A0A1G6DSJ4-F1
#
_entry.id   AF-A0A1G6DSJ4-F1
#
_cell.length_a   1.000
_cell.length_b   1.000
_cell.length_c   1.000
_cell.angle_alpha   90.00
_cell.angle_beta   90.00
_cell.angle_gamma   90.00
#
_symmetry.space_group_name_H-M   'P 1'
#
loop_
_entity.id
_entity.type
_entity.pdbx_description
1 polymer ?
#
loop_
_entity_poly.entity_id
_entity_poly.type
_entity_poly.pdbx_seq_one_letter_code
_entity_poly.pdbx_strand_id
1 'polypeptide(L)'
;MSNVNANPNLDFQEAARDFKETFFLSEDLQDKLAKRLNALINLPFLSEKREGQIILKIIQSLDRNTFKFIPKEILAAALNREQGVPGEFLDALRENLPDMLARLLPFPFLPPFIKSGLIARFVGILLDALKPGNSLQDLLDGR
;
A
#
# COMPACT_ATOMS: atom_id res chain seq x y z
N MET A 1 -10.00 1.68 50.07
CA MET A 1 -10.36 0.88 48.88
C MET A 1 -10.26 1.81 47.68
N SER A 2 -9.11 1.79 47.00
CA SER A 2 -8.85 2.67 45.85
C SER A 2 -9.55 2.09 44.63
N ASN A 3 -10.42 2.90 44.03
CA ASN A 3 -11.21 2.53 42.86
C ASN A 3 -10.30 2.39 41.63
N VAL A 4 -10.65 1.41 40.82
CA VAL A 4 -9.91 0.91 39.65
C VAL A 4 -9.62 2.04 38.66
N ASN A 5 -8.36 2.14 38.26
CA ASN A 5 -7.84 3.02 37.22
C ASN A 5 -8.63 2.78 35.92
N ALA A 6 -9.33 3.80 35.42
CA ALA A 6 -9.90 3.77 34.08
C ALA A 6 -8.77 3.69 33.05
N ASN A 7 -8.83 2.66 32.21
CA ASN A 7 -7.89 2.34 31.13
C ASN A 7 -7.68 3.56 30.20
N PRO A 8 -6.44 3.98 29.88
CA PRO A 8 -6.20 5.14 29.02
C PRO A 8 -6.67 4.86 27.59
N ASN A 9 -7.87 5.37 27.27
CA ASN A 9 -8.41 5.67 25.94
C ASN A 9 -8.05 4.72 24.79
N LEU A 10 -8.86 3.68 24.62
CA LEU A 10 -9.12 3.12 23.30
C LEU A 10 -9.90 4.18 22.49
N ASP A 11 -9.24 4.87 21.56
CA ASP A 11 -9.87 5.92 20.74
C ASP A 11 -10.62 5.32 19.54
N PHE A 12 -11.80 4.78 19.81
CA PHE A 12 -12.71 4.31 18.75
C PHE A 12 -13.25 5.45 17.87
N GLN A 13 -13.08 6.72 18.25
CA GLN A 13 -13.47 7.85 17.40
C GLN A 13 -12.46 8.07 16.28
N GLU A 14 -11.17 7.80 16.51
CA GLU A 14 -10.14 7.82 15.47
C GLU A 14 -10.41 6.75 14.40
N ALA A 15 -10.69 5.51 14.80
CA ALA A 15 -11.08 4.44 13.88
C ALA A 15 -12.32 4.79 13.03
N ALA A 16 -13.30 5.50 13.60
CA ALA A 16 -14.49 5.97 12.87
C ALA A 16 -14.18 7.12 11.88
N ARG A 17 -13.10 7.89 12.11
CA ARG A 17 -12.62 8.90 11.16
C ARG A 17 -11.82 8.25 10.03
N ASP A 18 -10.99 7.27 10.35
CA ASP A 18 -10.20 6.52 9.37
C ASP A 18 -11.08 5.83 8.34
N PHE A 19 -12.26 5.33 8.73
CA PHE A 19 -13.24 4.77 7.79
C PHE A 19 -13.65 5.74 6.67
N LYS A 20 -13.50 7.06 6.87
CA LYS A 20 -13.79 8.09 5.85
C LYS A 20 -12.62 8.36 4.92
N GLU A 21 -11.41 7.93 5.26
CA GLU A 21 -10.24 8.11 4.41
C GLU A 21 -10.30 7.17 3.20
N THR A 22 -9.83 7.67 2.05
CA THR A 22 -9.86 6.92 0.79
C THR A 22 -8.50 6.36 0.41
N PHE A 23 -7.42 6.96 0.89
CA PHE A 23 -6.04 6.64 0.56
C PHE A 23 -5.19 6.77 1.82
N PHE A 24 -4.18 5.90 1.97
CA PHE A 24 -3.19 6.05 3.05
C PHE A 24 -1.91 6.72 2.56
N LEU A 25 -1.63 6.68 1.25
CA LEU A 25 -0.48 7.36 0.67
C LEU A 25 -0.81 8.82 0.35
N SER A 26 0.19 9.68 0.50
CA SER A 26 0.16 11.03 -0.06
C SER A 26 0.23 10.99 -1.59
N GLU A 27 -0.23 12.06 -2.24
CA GLU A 27 -0.15 12.19 -3.70
C GLU A 27 1.30 12.09 -4.22
N ASP A 28 2.28 12.63 -3.48
CA ASP A 28 3.70 12.52 -3.80
C ASP A 28 4.21 11.07 -3.77
N LEU A 29 3.84 10.30 -2.73
CA LEU A 29 4.19 8.88 -2.65
C LEU A 29 3.52 8.06 -3.75
N GLN A 30 2.27 8.36 -4.08
CA GLN A 30 1.57 7.73 -5.21
C GLN A 30 2.29 8.00 -6.53
N ASP A 31 2.72 9.24 -6.78
CA ASP A 31 3.45 9.62 -7.99
C ASP A 31 4.83 8.96 -8.06
N LYS A 32 5.60 8.95 -6.97
CA LYS A 32 6.89 8.26 -6.89
C LYS A 32 6.74 6.76 -7.14
N LEU A 33 5.74 6.12 -6.54
CA LEU A 33 5.47 4.70 -6.74
C LEU A 33 5.05 4.40 -8.18
N ALA A 34 4.21 5.26 -8.78
CA ALA A 34 3.81 5.14 -10.17
C ALA A 34 5.01 5.25 -11.12
N LYS A 35 5.89 6.24 -10.92
CA LYS A 35 7.14 6.38 -11.69
C LYS A 35 8.04 5.15 -11.55
N ARG A 36 8.18 4.65 -10.32
CA ARG A 36 8.99 3.45 -10.04
C ARG A 36 8.45 2.22 -10.75
N LEU A 37 7.14 2.00 -10.74
CA LEU A 37 6.52 0.87 -11.45
C LEU A 37 6.52 1.05 -12.97
N ASN A 38 6.32 2.27 -13.49
CA ASN A 38 6.41 2.58 -14.91
C ASN A 38 7.81 2.29 -15.49
N ALA A 39 8.87 2.43 -14.69
CA ALA A 39 10.21 2.04 -15.11
C ALA A 39 10.42 0.52 -15.18
N LEU A 40 9.57 -0.26 -14.52
CA LEU A 40 9.71 -1.73 -14.38
C LEU A 40 8.70 -2.52 -15.20
N ILE A 41 7.67 -1.86 -15.71
CA ILE A 41 6.54 -2.46 -16.42
C ILE A 41 6.26 -1.57 -17.62
N ASN A 42 6.25 -2.17 -18.80
CA ASN A 42 5.94 -1.52 -20.07
C ASN A 42 4.55 -1.96 -20.52
N LEU A 43 3.69 -1.00 -20.89
CA LEU A 43 2.38 -1.24 -21.51
C LEU A 43 2.46 -0.94 -23.03
N PRO A 44 2.89 -1.91 -23.87
CA PRO A 44 3.27 -1.66 -25.26
C PRO A 44 2.14 -1.18 -26.18
N PHE A 45 0.89 -1.18 -25.70
CA PHE A 45 -0.30 -0.73 -26.41
C PHE A 45 -0.65 0.75 -26.10
N LEU A 46 0.16 1.46 -25.33
CA LEU A 46 -0.04 2.86 -24.94
C LEU A 46 1.16 3.72 -25.32
N SER A 47 0.95 5.04 -25.41
CA SER A 47 2.08 5.97 -25.44
C SER A 47 2.61 6.21 -24.03
N GLU A 48 3.90 6.48 -23.88
CA GLU A 48 4.58 6.74 -22.59
C GLU A 48 3.79 7.70 -21.68
N LYS A 49 3.29 8.81 -22.23
CA LYS A 49 2.49 9.78 -21.47
C LYS A 49 1.18 9.17 -20.93
N ARG A 50 0.50 8.35 -21.72
CA ARG A 50 -0.75 7.69 -21.31
C ARG A 50 -0.47 6.51 -20.37
N GLU A 51 0.64 5.83 -20.56
CA GLU A 51 1.10 4.75 -19.70
C GLU A 51 1.28 5.24 -18.26
N GLY A 52 2.05 6.32 -18.05
CA GLY A 52 2.25 6.89 -16.71
C GLY A 52 0.93 7.29 -16.03
N GLN A 53 -0.02 7.85 -16.78
CA GLN A 53 -1.34 8.19 -16.25
C GLN A 53 -2.16 6.96 -15.85
N ILE A 54 -2.07 5.88 -16.62
CA ILE A 54 -2.77 4.62 -16.33
C ILE A 54 -2.14 3.92 -15.13
N ILE A 55 -0.80 3.88 -15.06
CA ILE A 55 -0.09 3.31 -13.91
C ILE A 55 -0.40 4.09 -12.63
N LEU A 56 -0.45 5.43 -12.66
CA LEU A 56 -0.85 6.21 -11.49
C LEU A 56 -2.27 5.86 -11.03
N LYS A 57 -3.24 5.74 -11.93
CA LYS A 57 -4.61 5.32 -11.60
C LYS A 57 -4.66 3.91 -11.01
N ILE A 58 -3.78 3.03 -11.50
CA ILE A 58 -3.64 1.67 -10.96
C ILE A 58 -3.12 1.73 -9.53
N ILE A 59 -2.07 2.53 -9.27
CA ILE A 59 -1.51 2.75 -7.93
C ILE A 59 -2.55 3.32 -6.97
N GLN A 60 -3.31 4.34 -7.38
CA GLN A 60 -4.38 4.90 -6.56
C GLN A 60 -5.43 3.85 -6.22
N SER A 61 -5.81 3.01 -7.18
CA SER A 61 -6.74 1.90 -6.92
C SER A 61 -6.15 0.85 -5.98
N LEU A 62 -4.87 0.54 -6.09
CA LEU A 62 -4.15 -0.38 -5.20
C LEU A 62 -4.10 0.17 -3.77
N ASP A 63 -3.69 1.43 -3.59
CA ASP A 63 -3.65 2.13 -2.31
C ASP A 63 -5.02 2.10 -1.61
N ARG A 64 -6.05 2.61 -2.29
CA ARG A 64 -7.42 2.61 -1.76
C ARG A 64 -7.92 1.21 -1.37
N ASN A 65 -7.58 0.18 -2.14
CA ASN A 65 -8.03 -1.18 -1.83
C ASN A 65 -7.16 -1.86 -0.76
N THR A 66 -5.90 -1.48 -0.61
CA THR A 66 -5.03 -1.95 0.48
C THR A 66 -5.58 -1.52 1.83
N PHE A 67 -6.07 -0.28 1.91
CA PHE A 67 -6.73 0.27 3.10
C PHE A 67 -7.97 -0.53 3.54
N LYS A 68 -8.59 -1.29 2.64
CA LYS A 68 -9.74 -2.16 2.98
C LYS A 68 -9.33 -3.47 3.66
N PHE A 69 -8.07 -3.87 3.51
CA PHE A 69 -7.57 -5.16 3.99
C PHE A 69 -6.59 -5.02 5.15
N ILE A 70 -5.90 -3.89 5.25
CA ILE A 70 -4.87 -3.65 6.25
C ILE A 70 -5.30 -2.42 7.07
N PRO A 71 -5.39 -2.54 8.41
CA PRO A 71 -5.67 -1.41 9.28
C PRO A 71 -4.65 -0.28 9.10
N LYS A 72 -5.10 0.97 9.27
CA LYS A 72 -4.28 2.16 9.06
C LYS A 72 -3.05 2.19 9.96
N GLU A 73 -3.17 1.72 11.19
CA GLU A 73 -2.09 1.67 12.17
C GLU A 73 -0.94 0.78 11.70
N ILE A 74 -1.27 -0.31 11.02
CA ILE A 74 -0.29 -1.20 10.40
C ILE A 74 0.33 -0.52 9.18
N LEU A 75 -0.48 0.15 8.35
CA LEU A 75 0.01 0.88 7.19
C LEU A 75 0.88 2.10 7.57
N ALA A 76 0.63 2.72 8.72
CA ALA A 76 1.43 3.81 9.24
C ALA A 76 2.88 3.40 9.49
N ALA A 77 3.14 2.13 9.81
CA ALA A 77 4.49 1.59 9.91
C ALA A 77 5.25 1.67 8.56
N ALA A 78 4.56 1.58 7.42
CA ALA A 78 5.19 1.73 6.10
C ALA A 78 5.67 3.17 5.84
N LEU A 79 5.23 4.13 6.65
CA LEU A 79 5.57 5.55 6.52
C LEU A 79 6.63 6.00 7.52
N ASN A 80 7.02 5.15 8.49
CA ASN A 80 7.96 5.50 9.56
C ASN A 80 8.95 4.36 9.84
N ARG A 81 10.25 4.66 9.73
CA ARG A 81 11.37 3.73 9.98
C ARG A 81 11.43 3.15 11.39
N GLU A 82 10.92 3.89 12.38
CA GLU A 82 10.97 3.51 13.79
C GLU A 82 9.98 2.39 14.11
N GLN A 83 9.00 2.18 13.24
CA GLN A 83 7.96 1.19 13.41
C GLN A 83 8.14 0.11 12.34
N GLY A 84 7.74 -1.11 12.68
CA GLY A 84 7.82 -2.23 11.77
C GLY A 84 6.90 -3.34 12.23
N VAL A 85 6.59 -4.23 11.33
CA VAL A 85 5.62 -5.30 11.58
C VAL A 85 6.36 -6.65 11.71
N PRO A 86 5.93 -7.55 12.60
CA PRO A 86 6.57 -8.86 12.75
C PRO A 86 6.65 -9.65 11.44
N GLY A 87 7.72 -10.41 11.27
CA GLY A 87 7.99 -11.17 10.04
C GLY A 87 6.85 -12.12 9.65
N GLU A 88 6.28 -12.84 10.62
CA GLU A 88 5.15 -13.76 10.38
C GLU A 88 3.93 -13.06 9.78
N PHE A 89 3.66 -11.82 10.21
CA PHE A 89 2.58 -11.04 9.65
C PHE A 89 2.91 -10.54 8.23
N LEU A 90 4.16 -10.16 7.97
CA LEU A 90 4.62 -9.82 6.62
C LEU A 90 4.52 -11.01 5.66
N ASP A 91 4.81 -12.21 6.14
CA ASP A 91 4.68 -13.45 5.36
C ASP A 91 3.20 -13.73 5.05
N ALA A 92 2.31 -13.59 6.04
CA ALA A 92 0.87 -13.71 5.82
C ALA A 92 0.35 -12.69 4.78
N LEU A 93 0.81 -11.44 4.84
CA LEU A 93 0.46 -10.45 3.82
C LEU A 93 1.05 -10.81 2.45
N ARG A 94 2.29 -11.31 2.38
CA ARG A 94 2.93 -11.73 1.13
C ARG A 94 2.14 -12.82 0.42
N GLU A 95 1.62 -13.78 1.18
CA GLU A 95 0.87 -14.92 0.66
C GLU A 95 -0.55 -14.53 0.20
N ASN A 96 -1.21 -13.61 0.90
CA ASN A 96 -2.65 -13.37 0.71
C ASN A 96 -2.98 -12.07 -0.02
N LEU A 97 -2.24 -10.99 0.24
CA LEU A 97 -2.58 -9.65 -0.24
C LEU A 97 -2.61 -9.55 -1.78
N PRO A 98 -1.69 -10.18 -2.56
CA PRO A 98 -1.75 -10.11 -4.01
C PRO A 98 -3.08 -10.62 -4.59
N ASP A 99 -3.58 -11.76 -4.09
CA ASP A 99 -4.83 -12.34 -4.54
C ASP A 99 -6.04 -11.50 -4.11
N MET A 100 -6.01 -10.97 -2.89
CA MET A 100 -7.06 -10.07 -2.38
C MET A 100 -7.16 -8.80 -3.25
N LEU A 101 -6.02 -8.17 -3.57
CA LEU A 101 -5.97 -7.01 -4.46
C LEU A 101 -6.38 -7.38 -5.89
N ALA A 102 -5.93 -8.52 -6.42
CA ALA A 102 -6.29 -8.96 -7.77
C ALA A 102 -7.81 -9.06 -7.98
N ARG A 103 -8.56 -9.51 -6.96
CA ARG A 103 -10.02 -9.62 -6.98
C ARG A 103 -10.73 -8.25 -7.02
N LEU A 104 -10.14 -7.22 -6.42
CA LEU A 104 -10.75 -5.88 -6.31
C LEU A 104 -10.31 -4.89 -7.39
N LEU A 105 -9.40 -5.28 -8.28
CA LEU A 105 -8.85 -4.38 -9.30
C LEU A 105 -9.58 -4.53 -10.64
N PRO A 106 -10.42 -3.55 -11.04
CA PRO A 106 -11.16 -3.57 -12.29
C PRO A 106 -10.29 -3.08 -13.45
N PHE A 107 -9.33 -3.90 -13.89
CA PHE A 107 -8.50 -3.60 -15.05
C PHE A 107 -8.72 -4.63 -16.17
N PRO A 108 -9.93 -4.70 -16.76
CA PRO A 108 -10.23 -5.69 -17.80
C PRO A 108 -9.38 -5.52 -19.07
N PHE A 109 -8.76 -4.35 -19.25
CA PHE A 109 -7.89 -4.03 -20.37
C PHE A 109 -6.43 -4.45 -20.15
N LEU A 110 -6.03 -4.79 -18.93
CA LEU A 110 -4.66 -5.24 -18.65
C LEU A 110 -4.53 -6.74 -18.87
N PRO A 111 -3.54 -7.20 -19.65
CA PRO A 111 -3.21 -8.61 -19.71
C PRO A 111 -2.93 -9.19 -18.31
N PRO A 112 -3.31 -10.46 -18.03
CA PRO A 112 -3.17 -11.05 -16.71
C PRO A 112 -1.74 -10.97 -16.16
N PHE A 113 -0.72 -11.21 -16.98
CA PHE A 113 0.68 -11.16 -16.55
C PHE A 113 1.12 -9.76 -16.12
N ILE A 114 0.64 -8.71 -16.80
CA ILE A 114 0.92 -7.32 -16.44
C ILE A 114 0.23 -6.97 -15.12
N LYS A 115 -1.05 -7.35 -14.98
CA LYS A 115 -1.82 -7.13 -13.76
C LYS A 115 -1.14 -7.80 -12.55
N SER A 116 -0.79 -9.08 -12.67
CA SER A 116 -0.10 -9.81 -11.60
C SER A 116 1.28 -9.20 -11.30
N GLY A 117 2.03 -8.80 -12.32
CA GLY A 117 3.32 -8.12 -12.15
C GLY A 117 3.20 -6.79 -11.40
N LEU A 118 2.22 -5.94 -11.76
CA LEU A 118 1.94 -4.67 -11.07
C LEU A 118 1.61 -4.89 -9.60
N ILE A 119 0.70 -5.81 -9.31
CA ILE A 119 0.27 -6.13 -7.94
C ILE A 119 1.45 -6.67 -7.13
N ALA A 120 2.17 -7.65 -7.67
CA ALA A 120 3.29 -8.27 -6.97
C ALA A 120 4.40 -7.26 -6.64
N ARG A 121 4.72 -6.35 -7.57
CA ARG A 121 5.71 -5.28 -7.31
C ARG A 121 5.21 -4.26 -6.30
N PHE A 122 3.96 -3.83 -6.41
CA PHE A 122 3.34 -2.93 -5.43
C PHE A 122 3.38 -3.53 -4.03
N VAL A 123 2.90 -4.77 -3.88
CA VAL A 123 2.89 -5.50 -2.61
C VAL A 123 4.32 -5.68 -2.10
N GLY A 124 5.28 -6.07 -2.95
CA GLY A 124 6.68 -6.22 -2.56
C GLY A 124 7.26 -4.94 -1.94
N ILE A 125 7.07 -3.80 -2.60
CA ILE A 125 7.54 -2.48 -2.10
C ILE A 125 6.85 -2.14 -0.77
N LEU A 126 5.54 -2.37 -0.65
CA LEU A 126 4.81 -2.13 0.59
C LEU A 126 5.32 -2.99 1.74
N LEU A 127 5.53 -4.29 1.51
CA LEU A 127 6.02 -5.22 2.53
C LEU A 127 7.47 -4.91 2.93
N ASP A 128 8.29 -4.47 1.99
CA ASP A 128 9.65 -4.01 2.29
C ASP A 128 9.63 -2.75 3.14
N ALA A 129 8.68 -1.83 2.90
CA ALA A 129 8.50 -0.63 3.73
C ALA A 129 7.99 -0.94 5.14
N LEU A 130 7.23 -2.01 5.32
CA LEU A 130 6.73 -2.46 6.62
C LEU A 130 7.80 -3.18 7.47
N LYS A 131 8.99 -3.45 6.91
CA LYS A 131 10.11 -4.01 7.66
C LYS A 131 10.72 -2.95 8.58
N PRO A 132 11.16 -3.32 9.79
CA PRO A 132 11.85 -2.39 10.69
C PRO A 132 13.04 -1.71 10.01
N GLY A 133 13.18 -0.40 10.19
CA GLY A 133 14.27 0.40 9.63
C GLY A 133 14.06 0.91 8.20
N ASN A 134 12.97 0.51 7.54
CA ASN A 134 12.61 0.99 6.21
C ASN A 134 11.42 1.95 6.26
N SER A 135 11.23 2.70 5.18
CA SER A 135 9.95 3.36 4.89
C SER A 135 9.72 3.41 3.38
N LEU A 136 8.48 3.64 2.97
CA LEU A 136 8.13 3.84 1.56
C LEU A 136 8.93 5.00 0.95
N GLN A 137 9.12 6.07 1.72
CA GLN A 137 9.87 7.24 1.25
C GLN A 137 11.32 6.85 0.89
N ASP A 138 11.96 6.03 1.71
CA ASP A 138 13.37 5.64 1.50
C ASP A 138 13.53 4.72 0.31
N LEU A 139 12.66 3.71 0.22
CA LEU A 139 12.67 2.74 -0.87
C LEU A 139 12.41 3.41 -2.23
N LEU A 140 11.58 4.45 -2.25
CA LEU A 140 11.27 5.21 -3.47
C LEU A 140 12.33 6.25 -3.82
N ASP A 141 13.03 6.80 -2.83
CA ASP A 141 14.16 7.71 -3.03
C ASP A 141 15.48 6.97 -3.37
N GLY A 142 15.49 5.64 -3.24
CA GLY A 142 16.66 4.80 -3.52
C GLY A 142 17.71 4.83 -2.40
N ARG A 143 17.27 4.96 -1.14
CA ARG A 143 18.10 4.99 0.06
C ARG A 143 18.05 3.68 0.84
#